data_AF-A0AAD5VP61-F1
#
_entry.id   AF-A0AAD5VP61-F1
#
_cell.length_a   1.000
_cell.length_b   1.000
_cell.length_c   1.000
_cell.angle_alpha   90.00
_cell.angle_beta   90.00
_cell.angle_gamma   90.00
#
_symmetry.space_group_name_H-M   'P 1'
#
loop_
_entity.id
_entity.type
_entity.pdbx_description
1 polymer ?
#
loop_
_entity_poly.entity_id
_entity_poly.type
_entity_poly.pdbx_seq_one_letter_code
_entity_poly.pdbx_strand_id
1 'polypeptide(L)'
;MNARVDWSMVSRALIQWSQFLRRYTLISKKTEHIISLSSWIDDSIHAHFLSIFYPTSMDPSPYIVIERVDLISKTTVEGTLYGLTLALYILCVKYLYIQLACGVFELAVDARIVQVSYVDHANFPGGGYFYSWNVLKRELIVTVGNAVGILLDFMMSSVQIWRLWVLWRVSQYSLFIMIIPSLSLIAYTVLQVIGAVALSRPEAMKQSIVLCVYASQGVELIVPIYVTTLIVARISSVRRQHVKIMGQSEVYHQYTSIISMLVESFALEALWMTIGTVFDFVNLTVQSPHFSAACIFFAATQPVIRIFAYLLVVYRVTTGRGWKENTEEKLTTLEWNRERLETSQLPVVISRLSVHISSAA
;
A
#
# COMPACT_ATOMS: atom_id res chain seq x y z
N MET A 1 -14.32 -19.31 -24.28
CA MET A 1 -13.27 -19.17 -23.25
C MET A 1 -13.95 -18.87 -21.91
N ASN A 2 -14.19 -19.90 -21.09
CA ASN A 2 -14.78 -19.73 -19.76
C ASN A 2 -13.64 -19.69 -18.73
N ALA A 3 -13.23 -18.49 -18.33
CA ALA A 3 -12.32 -18.32 -17.21
C ALA A 3 -13.05 -18.68 -15.92
N ARG A 4 -12.87 -19.92 -15.43
CA ARG A 4 -13.30 -20.30 -14.08
C ARG A 4 -12.46 -19.50 -13.08
N VAL A 5 -13.11 -18.59 -12.38
CA VAL A 5 -12.53 -17.85 -11.25
C VAL A 5 -12.19 -18.88 -10.15
N ASP A 6 -10.91 -18.98 -9.81
CA ASP A 6 -10.43 -19.87 -8.75
C ASP A 6 -10.70 -19.24 -7.37
N TRP A 7 -11.87 -19.57 -6.82
CA TRP A 7 -12.33 -19.10 -5.51
C TRP A 7 -11.40 -19.52 -4.36
N SER A 8 -10.54 -20.53 -4.54
CA SER A 8 -9.53 -20.90 -3.55
C SER A 8 -8.40 -19.86 -3.44
N MET A 9 -8.16 -19.09 -4.50
CA MET A 9 -7.18 -18.00 -4.50
C MET A 9 -7.72 -16.79 -3.76
N VAL A 10 -9.01 -16.49 -3.96
CA VAL A 10 -9.72 -15.42 -3.24
C VAL A 10 -9.83 -15.74 -1.75
N SER A 11 -10.15 -16.98 -1.38
CA SER A 11 -10.25 -17.37 0.04
C SER A 11 -8.89 -17.29 0.76
N ARG A 12 -7.80 -17.67 0.10
CA ARG A 12 -6.44 -17.58 0.68
C ARG A 12 -5.95 -16.14 0.81
N ALA A 13 -6.30 -15.27 -0.13
CA ALA A 13 -6.03 -13.83 -0.04
C ALA A 13 -6.84 -13.20 1.11
N LEU A 14 -8.12 -13.56 1.25
CA LEU A 14 -9.01 -13.11 2.33
C LEU A 14 -8.51 -13.55 3.71
N ILE A 15 -8.05 -14.79 3.86
CA ILE A 15 -7.50 -15.31 5.12
C ILE A 15 -6.20 -14.59 5.49
N GLN A 16 -5.31 -14.33 4.54
CA GLN A 16 -4.08 -13.56 4.83
C GLN A 16 -4.36 -12.10 5.18
N TRP A 17 -5.34 -11.50 4.51
CA TRP A 17 -5.75 -10.13 4.77
C TRP A 17 -6.51 -10.00 6.11
N SER A 18 -7.23 -11.04 6.53
CA SER A 18 -7.84 -11.13 7.88
C SER A 18 -6.83 -11.06 9.01
N GLN A 19 -5.72 -11.80 8.85
CA GLN A 19 -4.70 -11.92 9.89
C GLN A 19 -3.88 -10.64 9.98
N PHE A 20 -3.67 -9.97 8.84
CA PHE A 20 -3.07 -8.64 8.75
C PHE A 20 -3.90 -7.58 9.50
N LEU A 21 -5.23 -7.69 9.47
CA LEU A 21 -6.12 -6.72 10.11
C LEU A 21 -6.46 -7.01 11.58
N ARG A 22 -6.51 -8.29 11.98
CA ARG A 22 -6.59 -8.70 13.41
C ARG A 22 -5.50 -8.07 14.27
N ARG A 23 -4.31 -7.86 13.72
CA ARG A 23 -3.16 -7.26 14.42
C ARG A 23 -3.14 -5.73 14.36
N TYR A 24 -4.01 -5.12 13.55
CA TYR A 24 -4.15 -3.67 13.41
C TYR A 24 -5.17 -3.10 14.39
N THR A 25 -6.21 -3.87 14.73
CA THR A 25 -7.19 -3.50 15.76
C THR A 25 -6.61 -3.46 17.18
N LEU A 26 -5.42 -4.02 17.42
CA LEU A 26 -4.73 -3.98 18.71
C LEU A 26 -3.96 -2.67 18.98
N ILE A 27 -3.81 -1.78 17.98
CA ILE A 27 -3.10 -0.47 18.14
C ILE A 27 -3.85 0.65 17.39
N SER A 28 -5.14 0.82 17.66
CA SER A 28 -5.83 2.09 17.43
C SER A 28 -6.23 2.63 18.80
N LYS A 29 -5.56 3.70 19.24
CA LYS A 29 -5.75 4.35 20.55
C LYS A 29 -6.75 5.51 20.50
N LYS A 30 -7.59 5.57 19.46
CA LYS A 30 -8.67 6.55 19.35
C LYS A 30 -9.99 5.84 19.14
N THR A 31 -10.41 5.24 20.23
CA THR A 31 -11.53 4.32 20.32
C THR A 31 -12.10 4.47 21.71
N GLU A 32 -12.46 5.65 22.20
CA GLU A 32 -13.09 5.71 23.53
C GLU A 32 -14.43 4.95 23.54
N HIS A 33 -15.14 4.90 22.41
CA HIS A 33 -16.33 4.06 22.27
C HIS A 33 -16.03 2.55 22.06
N ILE A 34 -14.98 2.17 21.34
CA ILE A 34 -14.62 0.75 21.14
C ILE A 34 -13.77 0.23 22.31
N ILE A 35 -13.09 1.07 23.07
CA ILE A 35 -12.43 0.77 24.35
C ILE A 35 -13.50 0.64 25.43
N SER A 36 -14.60 1.42 25.42
CA SER A 36 -15.74 1.13 26.30
C SER A 36 -16.36 -0.23 25.96
N LEU A 37 -16.43 -0.56 24.66
CA LEU A 37 -16.92 -1.86 24.21
C LEU A 37 -15.90 -2.97 24.53
N SER A 38 -14.60 -2.73 24.40
CA SER A 38 -13.56 -3.71 24.70
C SER A 38 -13.30 -3.86 26.19
N SER A 39 -13.51 -2.81 27.01
CA SER A 39 -13.43 -2.87 28.46
C SER A 39 -14.67 -3.53 29.02
N TRP A 40 -15.85 -3.28 28.44
CA TRP A 40 -17.07 -4.01 28.79
C TRP A 40 -16.98 -5.48 28.37
N ILE A 41 -16.39 -5.75 27.20
CA ILE A 41 -16.09 -7.11 26.74
C ILE A 41 -14.99 -7.74 27.60
N ASP A 42 -13.93 -7.03 27.99
CA ASP A 42 -12.89 -7.55 28.89
C ASP A 42 -13.44 -7.79 30.29
N ASP A 43 -14.20 -6.87 30.89
CA ASP A 43 -14.78 -7.07 32.22
C ASP A 43 -15.80 -8.22 32.22
N SER A 44 -16.61 -8.34 31.17
CA SER A 44 -17.58 -9.42 31.02
C SER A 44 -16.90 -10.76 30.70
N ILE A 45 -15.89 -10.78 29.83
CA ILE A 45 -15.10 -11.97 29.51
C ILE A 45 -14.26 -12.36 30.70
N HIS A 46 -13.63 -11.44 31.43
CA HIS A 46 -12.73 -11.70 32.56
C HIS A 46 -13.50 -12.18 33.79
N ALA A 47 -14.68 -11.62 34.06
CA ALA A 47 -15.60 -12.14 35.07
C ALA A 47 -16.09 -13.56 34.71
N HIS A 48 -16.44 -13.82 33.44
CA HIS A 48 -16.76 -15.17 32.99
C HIS A 48 -15.54 -16.12 32.97
N PHE A 49 -14.36 -15.64 32.60
CA PHE A 49 -13.11 -16.40 32.55
C PHE A 49 -12.68 -16.84 33.94
N LEU A 50 -12.70 -15.92 34.92
CA LEU A 50 -12.37 -16.23 36.31
C LEU A 50 -13.37 -17.22 36.92
N SER A 51 -14.66 -17.13 36.56
CA SER A 51 -15.67 -18.11 36.98
C SER A 51 -15.51 -19.50 36.35
N ILE A 52 -14.83 -19.59 35.19
CA ILE A 52 -14.58 -20.84 34.46
C ILE A 52 -13.26 -21.50 34.90
N PHE A 53 -12.24 -20.70 35.27
CA PHE A 53 -10.91 -21.19 35.63
C PHE A 53 -10.71 -21.50 37.13
N TYR A 54 -11.55 -20.97 38.01
CA TYR A 54 -11.51 -21.29 39.45
C TYR A 54 -12.79 -22.05 39.89
N PRO A 55 -12.93 -23.35 39.57
CA PRO A 55 -14.00 -24.15 40.12
C PRO A 55 -13.78 -24.32 41.63
N THR A 56 -14.73 -23.85 42.44
CA THR A 56 -14.63 -23.86 43.90
C THR A 56 -14.82 -25.23 44.55
N SER A 57 -15.03 -26.32 43.80
CA SER A 57 -15.11 -27.66 44.38
C SER A 57 -14.90 -28.81 43.37
N MET A 58 -13.98 -29.72 43.75
CA MET A 58 -13.69 -31.07 43.24
C MET A 58 -13.34 -31.25 41.74
N ASP A 59 -12.16 -31.83 41.52
CA ASP A 59 -11.43 -32.08 40.26
C ASP A 59 -12.32 -32.40 39.04
N PRO A 60 -12.58 -31.43 38.14
CA PRO A 60 -12.99 -31.75 36.78
C PRO A 60 -11.80 -32.33 36.03
N SER A 61 -12.02 -33.42 35.28
CA SER A 61 -10.97 -33.99 34.44
C SER A 61 -10.43 -32.92 33.48
N PRO A 62 -9.10 -32.88 33.22
CA PRO A 62 -8.48 -31.83 32.41
C PRO A 62 -9.07 -31.70 31.01
N TYR A 63 -9.74 -32.75 30.51
CA TYR A 63 -10.43 -32.79 29.23
C TYR A 63 -11.63 -31.83 29.14
N ILE A 64 -12.36 -31.59 30.24
CA ILE A 64 -13.55 -30.72 30.24
C ILE A 64 -13.16 -29.25 30.04
N VAL A 65 -12.03 -28.82 30.61
CA VAL A 65 -11.52 -27.46 30.43
C VAL A 65 -11.07 -27.25 28.98
N ILE A 66 -10.42 -28.26 28.39
CA ILE A 66 -9.97 -28.23 26.99
C ILE A 66 -11.17 -28.15 26.03
N GLU A 67 -12.23 -28.94 26.24
CA GLU A 67 -13.44 -28.90 25.40
C GLU A 67 -14.14 -27.53 25.46
N ARG A 68 -14.22 -26.91 26.64
CA ARG A 68 -14.83 -25.57 26.79
C ARG A 68 -14.03 -24.49 26.08
N VAL A 69 -12.71 -24.53 26.18
CA VAL A 69 -11.83 -23.58 25.47
C VAL A 69 -11.89 -23.80 23.96
N ASP A 70 -11.90 -25.05 23.49
CA ASP A 70 -12.04 -25.39 22.07
C ASP A 70 -13.37 -24.87 21.50
N LEU A 71 -14.46 -25.04 22.25
CA LEU A 71 -15.78 -24.56 21.84
C LEU A 71 -15.81 -23.03 21.71
N ILE A 72 -15.36 -22.29 22.73
CA ILE A 72 -15.33 -20.82 22.71
C ILE A 72 -14.42 -20.29 21.59
N SER A 73 -13.27 -20.94 21.38
CA SER A 73 -12.32 -20.60 20.33
C SER A 73 -12.93 -20.77 18.94
N LYS A 74 -13.60 -21.90 18.66
CA LYS A 74 -14.17 -22.20 17.34
C LYS A 74 -15.45 -21.43 17.05
N THR A 75 -16.32 -21.22 18.03
CA THR A 75 -17.63 -20.58 17.77
C THR A 75 -17.53 -19.06 17.80
N THR A 76 -16.85 -18.51 18.81
CA THR A 76 -16.94 -17.07 19.11
C THR A 76 -15.72 -16.33 18.58
N VAL A 77 -14.52 -16.84 18.83
CA VAL A 77 -13.27 -16.21 18.37
C VAL A 77 -13.15 -16.37 16.85
N GLU A 78 -13.37 -17.56 16.29
CA GLU A 78 -13.31 -17.75 14.83
C GLU A 78 -14.39 -16.92 14.10
N GLY A 79 -15.64 -16.96 14.59
CA GLY A 79 -16.77 -16.24 14.00
C GLY A 79 -16.61 -14.72 13.98
N THR A 80 -16.23 -14.11 15.11
CA THR A 80 -15.98 -12.65 15.19
C THR A 80 -14.90 -12.20 14.21
N LEU A 81 -13.92 -13.07 13.99
CA LEU A 81 -12.78 -12.73 13.20
C LEU A 81 -13.00 -12.95 11.71
N TYR A 82 -13.80 -13.94 11.30
CA TYR A 82 -14.34 -13.99 9.93
C TYR A 82 -15.23 -12.78 9.64
N GLY A 83 -16.06 -12.35 10.60
CA GLY A 83 -16.87 -11.13 10.47
C GLY A 83 -16.01 -9.88 10.25
N LEU A 84 -14.95 -9.72 11.06
CA LEU A 84 -13.97 -8.64 10.91
C LEU A 84 -13.27 -8.68 9.54
N THR A 85 -12.86 -9.87 9.11
CA THR A 85 -12.26 -10.09 7.77
C THR A 85 -13.19 -9.65 6.66
N LEU A 86 -14.45 -10.08 6.72
CA LEU A 86 -15.47 -9.80 5.71
C LEU A 86 -15.75 -8.30 5.63
N ALA A 87 -15.94 -7.65 6.78
CA ALA A 87 -16.16 -6.20 6.85
C ALA A 87 -15.00 -5.44 6.22
N LEU A 88 -13.77 -5.85 6.51
CA LEU A 88 -12.59 -5.22 5.97
C LEU A 88 -12.44 -5.48 4.47
N TYR A 89 -12.69 -6.69 4.00
CA TYR A 89 -12.68 -7.00 2.57
C TYR A 89 -13.68 -6.11 1.82
N ILE A 90 -14.89 -5.97 2.35
CA ILE A 90 -15.92 -5.09 1.79
C ILE A 90 -15.42 -3.64 1.75
N LEU A 91 -14.78 -3.15 2.82
CA LEU A 91 -14.20 -1.80 2.85
C LEU A 91 -13.10 -1.63 1.78
N CYS A 92 -12.25 -2.64 1.60
CA CYS A 92 -11.18 -2.58 0.61
C CYS A 92 -11.72 -2.59 -0.82
N VAL A 93 -12.68 -3.47 -1.12
CA VAL A 93 -13.34 -3.51 -2.43
C VAL A 93 -14.09 -2.21 -2.70
N LYS A 94 -14.76 -1.63 -1.70
CA LYS A 94 -15.41 -0.31 -1.81
C LYS A 94 -14.39 0.79 -2.12
N TYR A 95 -13.25 0.80 -1.43
CA TYR A 95 -12.19 1.79 -1.68
C TYR A 95 -11.65 1.69 -3.11
N LEU A 96 -11.34 0.47 -3.56
CA LEU A 96 -10.90 0.20 -4.94
C LEU A 96 -11.94 0.62 -5.97
N TYR A 97 -13.22 0.31 -5.70
CA TYR A 97 -14.33 0.66 -6.56
C TYR A 97 -14.49 2.18 -6.69
N ILE A 98 -14.43 2.92 -5.58
CA ILE A 98 -14.50 4.39 -5.58
C ILE A 98 -13.35 4.97 -6.40
N GLN A 99 -12.12 4.49 -6.17
CA GLN A 99 -10.94 4.96 -6.90
C GLN A 99 -11.07 4.71 -8.41
N LEU A 100 -11.54 3.53 -8.82
CA LEU A 100 -11.79 3.21 -10.22
C LEU A 100 -12.93 4.06 -10.81
N ALA A 101 -14.00 4.27 -10.05
CA ALA A 101 -15.13 5.10 -10.47
C ALA A 101 -14.72 6.55 -10.68
N CYS A 102 -13.91 7.12 -9.78
CA CYS A 102 -13.32 8.45 -9.94
C CYS A 102 -12.43 8.52 -11.19
N GLY A 103 -11.56 7.54 -11.42
CA GLY A 103 -10.72 7.50 -12.62
C GLY A 103 -11.52 7.37 -13.93
N VAL A 104 -12.60 6.59 -13.94
CA VAL A 104 -13.49 6.49 -15.11
C VAL A 104 -14.26 7.79 -15.33
N PHE A 105 -14.70 8.45 -14.26
CA PHE A 105 -15.37 9.75 -14.34
C PHE A 105 -14.44 10.82 -14.92
N GLU A 106 -13.20 10.91 -14.44
CA GLU A 106 -12.19 11.83 -14.97
C GLU A 106 -11.94 11.58 -16.46
N LEU A 107 -11.75 10.31 -16.86
CA LEU A 107 -11.59 9.94 -18.27
C LEU A 107 -12.81 10.35 -19.12
N ALA A 108 -14.02 10.21 -18.59
CA ALA A 108 -15.24 10.61 -19.29
C ALA A 108 -15.35 12.13 -19.45
N VAL A 109 -14.96 12.89 -18.43
CA VAL A 109 -14.91 14.36 -18.49
C VAL A 109 -13.87 14.80 -19.51
N ASP A 110 -12.66 14.21 -19.52
CA ASP A 110 -11.62 14.52 -20.49
C ASP A 110 -12.03 14.20 -21.92
N ALA A 111 -12.65 13.03 -22.15
CA ALA A 111 -13.19 12.66 -23.45
C ALA A 111 -14.24 13.67 -23.94
N ARG A 112 -15.09 14.15 -23.03
CA ARG A 112 -16.09 15.19 -23.34
C ARG A 112 -15.43 16.53 -23.65
N ILE A 113 -14.42 16.94 -22.88
CA ILE A 113 -13.66 18.17 -23.13
C ILE A 113 -13.03 18.13 -24.52
N VAL A 114 -12.39 17.00 -24.89
CA VAL A 114 -11.80 16.81 -26.21
C VAL A 114 -12.87 16.88 -27.30
N GLN A 115 -14.00 16.20 -27.14
CA GLN A 115 -15.10 16.25 -28.12
C GLN A 115 -15.60 17.69 -28.34
N VAL A 116 -15.94 18.40 -27.27
CA VAL A 116 -16.51 19.76 -27.38
C VAL A 116 -15.48 20.72 -27.97
N SER A 117 -14.21 20.55 -27.61
CA SER A 117 -13.13 21.43 -28.08
C SER A 117 -12.75 21.22 -29.54
N TYR A 118 -12.64 19.97 -29.98
CA TYR A 118 -12.10 19.64 -31.31
C TYR A 118 -13.19 19.34 -32.35
N VAL A 119 -14.39 18.91 -31.93
CA VAL A 119 -15.50 18.60 -32.85
C VAL A 119 -16.48 19.75 -32.87
N ASP A 120 -17.07 20.09 -31.72
CA ASP A 120 -18.16 21.08 -31.67
C ASP A 120 -17.65 22.51 -31.94
N HIS A 121 -16.42 22.82 -31.51
CA HIS A 121 -15.80 24.14 -31.63
C HIS A 121 -14.50 24.11 -32.46
N ALA A 122 -14.45 23.28 -33.50
CA ALA A 122 -13.28 23.14 -34.37
C ALA A 122 -12.79 24.48 -34.97
N ASN A 123 -13.71 25.42 -35.22
CA ASN A 123 -13.43 26.72 -35.84
C ASN A 123 -13.02 27.82 -34.85
N PHE A 124 -12.81 27.49 -33.57
CA PHE A 124 -12.43 28.50 -32.57
C PHE A 124 -11.03 29.09 -32.87
N PRO A 125 -10.83 30.42 -32.78
CA PRO A 125 -9.53 31.03 -33.02
C PRO A 125 -8.51 30.53 -31.98
N GLY A 126 -7.42 29.92 -32.45
CA GLY A 126 -6.43 29.25 -31.60
C GLY A 126 -6.65 27.74 -31.41
N GLY A 127 -7.71 27.18 -32.01
CA GLY A 127 -8.01 25.75 -32.02
C GLY A 127 -8.63 25.22 -30.72
N GLY A 128 -8.91 23.91 -30.70
CA GLY A 128 -9.58 23.25 -29.57
C GLY A 128 -8.84 23.38 -28.24
N TYR A 129 -7.50 23.38 -28.25
CA TYR A 129 -6.72 23.58 -27.02
C TYR A 129 -6.99 24.96 -26.39
N PHE A 130 -7.03 26.02 -27.20
CA PHE A 130 -7.28 27.37 -26.71
C PHE A 130 -8.74 27.55 -26.26
N TYR A 131 -9.68 26.86 -26.91
CA TYR A 131 -11.07 26.79 -26.47
C TYR A 131 -11.21 26.12 -25.09
N SER A 132 -10.58 24.96 -24.92
CA SER A 132 -10.57 24.21 -23.65
C SER A 132 -10.07 25.08 -22.50
N TRP A 133 -8.94 25.76 -22.70
CA TRP A 133 -8.32 26.56 -21.66
C TRP A 133 -9.12 27.80 -21.24
N ASN A 134 -9.71 28.52 -22.19
CA ASN A 134 -10.30 29.84 -21.91
C ASN A 134 -11.81 29.81 -21.65
N VAL A 135 -12.52 28.87 -22.27
CA VAL A 135 -14.00 28.81 -22.27
C VAL A 135 -14.47 27.66 -21.39
N LEU A 136 -14.05 26.42 -21.69
CA LEU A 136 -14.53 25.22 -20.99
C LEU A 136 -14.11 25.16 -19.52
N LYS A 137 -12.93 25.67 -19.15
CA LYS A 137 -12.48 25.70 -17.75
C LYS A 137 -13.41 26.46 -16.80
N ARG A 138 -14.33 27.27 -17.33
CA ARG A 138 -15.35 27.99 -16.56
C ARG A 138 -16.64 27.20 -16.37
N GLU A 139 -16.82 26.12 -17.12
CA GLU A 139 -18.02 25.29 -17.03
C GLU A 139 -17.99 24.42 -15.79
N LEU A 140 -19.17 24.25 -15.18
CA LEU A 140 -19.36 23.45 -13.98
C LEU A 140 -18.84 22.01 -14.15
N ILE A 141 -18.98 21.45 -15.35
CA ILE A 141 -18.54 20.08 -15.66
C ILE A 141 -17.03 19.93 -15.45
N VAL A 142 -16.24 20.91 -15.90
CA VAL A 142 -14.78 20.88 -15.77
C VAL A 142 -14.36 21.16 -14.32
N THR A 143 -15.05 22.06 -13.62
CA THR A 143 -14.79 22.29 -12.19
C THR A 143 -15.06 21.04 -11.35
N VAL A 144 -16.14 20.32 -11.62
CA VAL A 144 -16.47 19.05 -10.96
C VAL A 144 -15.44 17.98 -11.33
N GLY A 145 -15.04 17.90 -12.60
CA GLY A 145 -13.94 17.03 -13.06
C GLY A 145 -12.66 17.24 -12.26
N ASN A 146 -12.21 18.50 -12.14
CA ASN A 146 -11.03 18.86 -11.37
C ASN A 146 -11.18 18.49 -9.87
N ALA A 147 -12.35 18.69 -9.27
CA ALA A 147 -12.58 18.32 -7.88
C ALA A 147 -12.49 16.79 -7.67
N VAL A 148 -13.00 16.00 -8.62
CA VAL A 148 -12.87 14.54 -8.60
C VAL A 148 -11.42 14.11 -8.82
N GLY A 149 -10.68 14.77 -9.70
CA GLY A 149 -9.24 14.53 -9.91
C GLY A 149 -8.43 14.79 -8.63
N ILE A 150 -8.65 15.92 -7.96
CA ILE A 150 -8.00 16.22 -6.66
C ILE A 150 -8.30 15.15 -5.61
N LEU A 151 -9.56 14.67 -5.56
CA LEU A 151 -9.93 13.59 -4.65
C LEU A 151 -9.22 12.28 -5.00
N LEU A 152 -9.13 11.95 -6.29
CA LEU A 152 -8.42 10.76 -6.77
C LEU A 152 -6.95 10.83 -6.39
N ASP A 153 -6.27 11.95 -6.64
CA ASP A 153 -4.86 12.14 -6.29
C ASP A 153 -4.64 12.04 -4.78
N PHE A 154 -5.53 12.64 -3.97
CA PHE A 154 -5.47 12.51 -2.51
C PHE A 154 -5.60 11.05 -2.06
N MET A 155 -6.54 10.30 -2.63
CA MET A 155 -6.71 8.87 -2.34
C MET A 155 -5.47 8.07 -2.75
N MET A 156 -4.88 8.36 -3.91
CA MET A 156 -3.69 7.68 -4.41
C MET A 156 -2.47 7.93 -3.54
N SER A 157 -2.19 9.18 -3.18
CA SER A 157 -1.07 9.52 -2.31
C SER A 157 -1.27 8.99 -0.88
N SER A 158 -2.51 8.96 -0.37
CA SER A 158 -2.84 8.38 0.94
C SER A 158 -2.46 6.90 1.01
N VAL A 159 -2.73 6.14 -0.06
CA VAL A 159 -2.31 4.73 -0.15
C VAL A 159 -0.80 4.59 -0.09
N GLN A 160 -0.04 5.43 -0.80
CA GLN A 160 1.43 5.35 -0.80
C GLN A 160 2.00 5.58 0.59
N ILE A 161 1.48 6.61 1.27
CA ILE A 161 1.84 6.94 2.66
C ILE A 161 1.50 5.77 3.58
N TRP A 162 0.30 5.20 3.46
CA TRP A 162 -0.10 4.03 4.23
C TRP A 162 0.84 2.84 4.01
N ARG A 163 1.27 2.59 2.76
CA ARG A 163 2.24 1.51 2.47
C ARG A 163 3.60 1.77 3.12
N LEU A 164 4.09 3.00 3.07
CA LEU A 164 5.33 3.39 3.73
C LEU A 164 5.24 3.14 5.24
N TRP A 165 4.10 3.50 5.85
CA TRP A 165 3.82 3.24 7.26
C TRP A 165 3.90 1.76 7.61
N VAL A 166 3.23 0.91 6.81
CA VAL A 166 3.22 -0.55 7.03
C VAL A 166 4.63 -1.11 6.97
N LEU A 167 5.43 -0.68 5.99
CA LEU A 167 6.81 -1.13 5.86
C LEU A 167 7.69 -0.65 7.02
N TRP A 168 7.45 0.56 7.53
CA TRP A 168 8.29 1.16 8.57
C TRP A 168 7.87 0.89 10.01
N ARG A 169 6.70 0.30 10.25
CA ARG A 169 6.09 0.10 11.59
C ARG A 169 7.03 -0.46 12.65
N VAL A 170 7.95 -1.36 12.28
CA VAL A 170 8.88 -2.03 13.23
C VAL A 170 10.04 -1.11 13.67
N SER A 171 10.34 -0.04 12.94
CA SER A 171 11.49 0.82 13.25
C SER A 171 11.10 1.99 14.15
N GLN A 172 12.00 2.33 15.08
CA GLN A 172 11.87 3.46 16.01
C GLN A 172 11.77 4.82 15.29
N TYR A 173 12.33 4.95 14.08
CA TYR A 173 12.30 6.19 13.30
C TYR A 173 11.07 6.33 12.40
N SER A 174 10.10 5.42 12.51
CA SER A 174 8.90 5.41 11.66
C SER A 174 8.11 6.72 11.71
N LEU A 175 8.01 7.37 12.86
CA LEU A 175 7.24 8.60 13.01
C LEU A 175 7.84 9.77 12.22
N PHE A 176 9.16 9.99 12.31
CA PHE A 176 9.83 11.08 11.60
C PHE A 176 9.74 10.94 10.08
N ILE A 177 9.89 9.71 9.60
CA ILE A 177 9.82 9.38 8.17
C ILE A 177 8.42 9.65 7.60
N MET A 178 7.38 9.51 8.42
CA MET A 178 5.98 9.66 8.01
C MET A 178 5.49 11.11 8.01
N ILE A 179 6.10 11.98 8.83
CA ILE A 179 5.71 13.40 8.90
C ILE A 179 5.91 14.10 7.55
N ILE A 180 7.05 13.87 6.91
CA ILE A 180 7.43 14.56 5.66
C ILE A 180 6.39 14.32 4.54
N PRO A 181 6.07 13.08 4.13
CA PRO A 181 5.12 12.85 3.05
C PRO A 181 3.68 13.22 3.44
N SER A 182 3.32 13.11 4.73
CA SER A 182 2.00 13.55 5.20
C SER A 182 1.83 15.07 5.10
N LEU A 183 2.86 15.83 5.49
CA LEU A 183 2.87 17.28 5.37
C LEU A 183 2.85 17.72 3.89
N SER A 184 3.60 17.02 3.04
CA SER A 184 3.62 17.24 1.59
C SER A 184 2.25 17.01 0.96
N LEU A 185 1.52 15.97 1.38
CA LEU A 185 0.15 15.70 0.91
C LEU A 185 -0.84 16.81 1.29
N ILE A 186 -0.74 17.31 2.53
CA ILE A 186 -1.59 18.42 2.98
C ILE A 186 -1.25 19.69 2.19
N ALA A 187 0.03 20.01 2.02
CA ALA A 187 0.47 21.16 1.24
C ALA A 187 -0.01 21.05 -0.21
N TYR A 188 0.14 19.88 -0.83
CA TYR A 188 -0.33 19.59 -2.18
C TYR A 188 -1.83 19.84 -2.35
N THR A 189 -2.66 19.23 -1.48
CA THR A 189 -4.12 19.37 -1.56
C THR A 189 -4.57 20.82 -1.37
N VAL A 190 -3.97 21.54 -0.42
CA VAL A 190 -4.27 22.97 -0.21
C VAL A 190 -3.92 23.79 -1.46
N LEU A 191 -2.74 23.57 -2.05
CA LEU A 191 -2.34 24.28 -3.27
C LEU A 191 -3.26 23.95 -4.45
N GLN A 192 -3.68 22.69 -4.61
CA GLN A 192 -4.62 22.29 -5.67
C GLN A 192 -6.00 22.93 -5.49
N VAL A 193 -6.52 22.98 -4.27
CA VAL A 193 -7.80 23.64 -3.98
C VAL A 193 -7.71 25.15 -4.26
N ILE A 194 -6.64 25.81 -3.84
CA ILE A 194 -6.39 27.22 -4.14
C ILE A 194 -6.29 27.43 -5.66
N GLY A 195 -5.55 26.57 -6.36
CA GLY A 195 -5.42 26.61 -7.82
C GLY A 195 -6.77 26.46 -8.53
N ALA A 196 -7.58 25.49 -8.13
CA ALA A 196 -8.91 25.27 -8.70
C ALA A 196 -9.87 26.46 -8.47
N VAL A 197 -9.87 27.04 -7.26
CA VAL A 197 -10.68 28.23 -6.95
C VAL A 197 -10.20 29.44 -7.73
N ALA A 198 -8.88 29.60 -7.88
CA ALA A 198 -8.31 30.74 -8.59
C ALA A 198 -8.54 30.65 -10.11
N LEU A 199 -8.49 29.45 -10.70
CA LEU A 199 -8.87 29.22 -12.10
C LEU A 199 -10.33 29.56 -12.38
N SER A 200 -11.20 29.47 -11.37
CA SER A 200 -12.62 29.83 -11.47
C SER A 200 -12.86 31.35 -11.43
N ARG A 201 -11.86 32.17 -11.07
CA ARG A 201 -11.97 33.63 -10.92
C ARG A 201 -11.11 34.36 -11.98
N PRO A 202 -11.71 34.95 -13.03
CA PRO A 202 -10.98 35.45 -14.19
C PRO A 202 -10.15 36.73 -14.00
N GLU A 203 -10.43 37.52 -12.95
CA GLU A 203 -9.93 38.89 -12.82
C GLU A 203 -8.68 39.03 -11.90
N ALA A 204 -8.34 38.03 -11.09
CA ALA A 204 -7.54 38.32 -9.89
C ALA A 204 -6.03 38.09 -9.96
N MET A 205 -5.45 37.12 -10.69
CA MET A 205 -4.00 36.83 -10.54
C MET A 205 -3.43 35.86 -11.59
N LYS A 206 -3.28 36.29 -12.86
CA LYS A 206 -2.73 35.39 -13.91
C LYS A 206 -1.35 34.83 -13.57
N GLN A 207 -0.48 35.61 -12.90
CA GLN A 207 0.89 35.19 -12.61
C GLN A 207 1.01 34.33 -11.34
N SER A 208 0.26 34.65 -10.28
CA SER A 208 0.29 33.86 -9.03
C SER A 208 -0.38 32.50 -9.16
N ILE A 209 -1.38 32.35 -10.03
CA ILE A 209 -2.03 31.07 -10.32
C ILE A 209 -1.04 30.10 -10.95
N VAL A 210 -0.26 30.58 -11.93
CA VAL A 210 0.73 29.78 -12.63
C VAL A 210 1.78 29.26 -11.64
N LEU A 211 2.30 30.13 -10.77
CA LEU A 211 3.25 29.73 -9.72
C LEU A 211 2.65 28.69 -8.76
N CYS A 212 1.37 28.84 -8.38
CA CYS A 212 0.68 27.91 -7.48
C CYS A 212 0.54 26.51 -8.08
N VAL A 213 0.19 26.41 -9.37
CA VAL A 213 0.06 25.13 -10.09
C VAL A 213 1.43 24.44 -10.23
N TYR A 214 2.48 25.17 -10.58
CA TYR A 214 3.81 24.57 -10.64
C TYR A 214 4.36 24.18 -9.27
N ALA A 215 4.05 24.97 -8.23
CA ALA A 215 4.38 24.61 -6.86
C ALA A 215 3.64 23.35 -6.41
N SER A 216 2.35 23.19 -6.73
CA SER A 216 1.60 21.98 -6.39
C SER A 216 2.19 20.76 -7.09
N GLN A 217 2.50 20.84 -8.38
CA GLN A 217 3.15 19.75 -9.12
C GLN A 217 4.52 19.37 -8.53
N GLY A 218 5.33 20.36 -8.14
CA GLY A 218 6.62 20.10 -7.50
C GLY A 218 6.48 19.38 -6.14
N VAL A 219 5.52 19.81 -5.32
CA VAL A 219 5.21 19.17 -4.03
C VAL A 219 4.66 17.75 -4.23
N GLU A 220 3.88 17.54 -5.30
CA GLU A 220 3.34 16.24 -5.67
C GLU A 220 4.44 15.25 -6.02
N LEU A 221 5.50 15.68 -6.72
CA LEU A 221 6.62 14.84 -7.13
C LEU A 221 7.46 14.35 -5.94
N ILE A 222 7.55 15.14 -4.87
CA ILE A 222 8.38 14.81 -3.70
C ILE A 222 7.88 13.53 -3.04
N VAL A 223 6.56 13.35 -2.90
CA VAL A 223 5.96 12.20 -2.21
C VAL A 223 6.37 10.85 -2.85
N PRO A 224 6.10 10.58 -4.13
CA PRO A 224 6.42 9.30 -4.75
C PRO A 224 7.93 9.07 -4.83
N ILE A 225 8.75 10.09 -5.10
CA ILE A 225 10.23 9.93 -5.09
C ILE A 225 10.69 9.54 -3.68
N TYR A 226 10.30 10.30 -2.66
CA TYR A 226 10.71 10.08 -1.28
C TYR A 226 10.26 8.70 -0.78
N VAL A 227 8.99 8.35 -0.99
CA VAL A 227 8.42 7.05 -0.61
C VAL A 227 9.15 5.92 -1.33
N THR A 228 9.36 6.03 -2.65
CA THR A 228 10.02 4.99 -3.44
C THR A 228 11.46 4.79 -3.00
N THR A 229 12.23 5.86 -2.83
CA THR A 229 13.61 5.79 -2.36
C THR A 229 13.70 5.12 -0.98
N LEU A 230 12.81 5.46 -0.04
CA LEU A 230 12.80 4.84 1.28
C LEU A 230 12.42 3.37 1.26
N ILE A 231 11.45 2.98 0.43
CA ILE A 231 11.07 1.58 0.25
C ILE A 231 12.25 0.80 -0.33
N VAL A 232 12.86 1.30 -1.41
CA VAL A 232 14.03 0.68 -2.05
C VAL A 232 15.21 0.59 -1.09
N ALA A 233 15.49 1.66 -0.33
CA ALA A 233 16.59 1.70 0.63
C ALA A 233 16.38 0.67 1.75
N ARG A 234 15.18 0.62 2.34
CA ARG A 234 14.88 -0.34 3.41
C ARG A 234 14.99 -1.78 2.92
N ILE A 235 14.42 -2.08 1.76
CA ILE A 235 14.47 -3.43 1.20
C ILE A 235 15.92 -3.82 0.87
N SER A 236 16.69 -2.90 0.30
CA SER A 236 18.11 -3.14 -0.01
C SER A 236 18.94 -3.37 1.25
N SER A 237 18.67 -2.64 2.33
CA SER A 237 19.34 -2.83 3.63
C SER A 237 19.04 -4.19 4.25
N VAL A 238 17.76 -4.59 4.28
CA VAL A 238 17.33 -5.92 4.76
C VAL A 238 17.97 -7.02 3.92
N ARG A 239 18.03 -6.85 2.60
CA ARG A 239 18.71 -7.79 1.70
C ARG A 239 20.19 -7.95 2.03
N ARG A 240 20.92 -6.84 2.22
CA ARG A 240 22.36 -6.88 2.56
C ARG A 240 22.60 -7.63 3.87
N GLN A 241 21.73 -7.44 4.86
CA GLN A 241 21.80 -8.16 6.14
C GLN A 241 21.54 -9.67 5.95
N HIS A 242 20.49 -10.05 5.21
CA HIS A 242 20.20 -11.47 4.96
C HIS A 242 21.30 -12.20 4.18
N VAL A 243 21.87 -11.57 3.15
CA VAL A 243 22.97 -12.18 2.36
C VAL A 243 24.18 -12.46 3.25
N LYS A 244 24.45 -11.59 4.24
CA LYS A 244 25.56 -11.77 5.17
C LYS A 244 25.35 -12.96 6.13
N ILE A 245 24.10 -13.29 6.45
CA ILE A 245 23.75 -14.28 7.48
C ILE A 245 23.45 -15.66 6.86
N MET A 246 22.72 -15.74 5.75
CA MET A 246 22.14 -17.01 5.27
C MET A 246 22.93 -17.73 4.17
N GLY A 247 23.90 -17.09 3.54
CA GLY A 247 24.54 -17.63 2.34
C GLY A 247 23.57 -17.77 1.15
N GLN A 248 24.09 -18.16 -0.03
CA GLN A 248 23.29 -18.30 -1.25
C GLN A 248 22.39 -19.55 -1.19
N SER A 249 21.19 -19.44 -0.61
CA SER A 249 20.20 -20.53 -0.62
C SER A 249 19.11 -20.30 -1.67
N GLU A 250 18.51 -21.38 -2.19
CA GLU A 250 17.52 -21.37 -3.27
C GLU A 250 16.23 -20.57 -2.94
N VAL A 251 15.89 -20.46 -1.65
CA VAL A 251 14.78 -19.66 -1.12
C VAL A 251 14.95 -18.17 -1.44
N TYR A 252 16.20 -17.70 -1.64
CA TYR A 252 16.56 -16.33 -2.01
C TYR A 252 15.89 -15.85 -3.32
N HIS A 253 15.73 -16.74 -4.31
CA HIS A 253 15.23 -16.38 -5.64
C HIS A 253 13.74 -15.97 -5.64
N GLN A 254 12.92 -16.58 -4.79
CA GLN A 254 11.50 -16.21 -4.70
C GLN A 254 11.32 -14.83 -4.06
N TYR A 255 12.11 -14.49 -3.03
CA TYR A 255 12.01 -13.20 -2.35
C TYR A 255 12.55 -12.03 -3.18
N THR A 256 13.61 -12.25 -3.96
CA THR A 256 14.16 -11.21 -4.85
C THR A 256 13.19 -10.85 -5.98
N SER A 257 12.41 -11.79 -6.50
CA SER A 257 11.40 -11.52 -7.54
C SER A 257 10.28 -10.58 -7.06
N ILE A 258 9.86 -10.73 -5.79
CA ILE A 258 8.77 -9.94 -5.20
C ILE A 258 9.21 -8.50 -4.98
N ILE A 259 10.40 -8.35 -4.38
CA ILE A 259 11.05 -7.07 -4.16
C ILE A 259 11.28 -6.35 -5.50
N SER A 260 11.86 -7.05 -6.47
CA SER A 260 12.14 -6.54 -7.81
C SER A 260 10.89 -5.93 -8.43
N MET A 261 9.76 -6.61 -8.32
CA MET A 261 8.53 -6.15 -8.95
C MET A 261 7.84 -5.01 -8.19
N LEU A 262 7.90 -5.00 -6.85
CA LEU A 262 7.46 -3.85 -6.07
C LEU A 262 8.25 -2.61 -6.48
N VAL A 263 9.58 -2.74 -6.53
CA VAL A 263 10.48 -1.67 -6.98
C VAL A 263 10.13 -1.23 -8.39
N GLU A 264 9.88 -2.16 -9.32
CA GLU A 264 9.49 -1.84 -10.70
C GLU A 264 8.16 -1.07 -10.77
N SER A 265 7.16 -1.47 -9.98
CA SER A 265 5.85 -0.82 -9.98
C SER A 265 5.91 0.61 -9.41
N PHE A 266 6.75 0.85 -8.39
CA PHE A 266 6.95 2.18 -7.82
C PHE A 266 7.89 3.05 -8.65
N ALA A 267 8.92 2.44 -9.25
CA ALA A 267 9.80 3.12 -10.17
C ALA A 267 9.03 3.61 -11.38
N LEU A 268 8.06 2.85 -11.90
CA LEU A 268 7.22 3.27 -13.02
C LEU A 268 6.46 4.57 -12.72
N GLU A 269 5.83 4.65 -11.55
CA GLU A 269 5.09 5.85 -11.15
C GLU A 269 6.02 7.05 -10.92
N ALA A 270 7.09 6.87 -10.14
CA ALA A 270 8.05 7.94 -9.87
C ALA A 270 8.74 8.43 -11.15
N LEU A 271 9.10 7.51 -12.05
CA LEU A 271 9.69 7.81 -13.34
C LEU A 271 8.73 8.62 -14.21
N TRP A 272 7.46 8.20 -14.31
CA TRP A 272 6.47 8.90 -15.12
C TRP A 272 6.25 10.34 -14.64
N MET A 273 6.11 10.53 -13.33
CA MET A 273 5.97 11.85 -12.71
C MET A 273 7.20 12.72 -12.92
N THR A 274 8.40 12.14 -12.78
CA THR A 274 9.66 12.86 -12.96
C THR A 274 9.80 13.34 -14.41
N ILE A 275 9.52 12.46 -15.38
CA ILE A 275 9.58 12.81 -16.80
C ILE A 275 8.59 13.94 -17.12
N GLY A 276 7.32 13.80 -16.69
CA GLY A 276 6.30 14.84 -16.90
C GLY A 276 6.72 16.20 -16.33
N THR A 277 7.20 16.21 -15.08
CA THR A 277 7.64 17.46 -14.41
C THR A 277 8.85 18.10 -15.11
N VAL A 278 9.79 17.29 -15.61
CA VAL A 278 10.94 17.79 -16.37
C VAL A 278 10.47 18.43 -17.69
N PHE A 279 9.55 17.79 -18.40
CA PHE A 279 8.96 18.37 -19.61
C PHE A 279 8.23 19.67 -19.31
N ASP A 280 7.45 19.74 -18.24
CA ASP A 280 6.76 20.97 -17.80
C ASP A 280 7.76 22.10 -17.51
N PHE A 281 8.87 21.80 -16.81
CA PHE A 281 9.92 22.77 -16.53
C PHE A 281 10.65 23.24 -17.80
N VAL A 282 10.95 22.35 -18.75
CA VAL A 282 11.55 22.72 -20.04
C VAL A 282 10.57 23.55 -20.87
N ASN A 283 9.27 23.22 -20.84
CA ASN A 283 8.26 23.99 -21.56
C ASN A 283 8.16 25.44 -21.05
N LEU A 284 8.31 25.65 -19.74
CA LEU A 284 8.40 26.98 -19.13
C LEU A 284 9.57 27.82 -19.64
N THR A 285 10.68 27.19 -19.97
CA THR A 285 11.93 27.88 -20.36
C THR A 285 12.06 28.08 -21.87
N VAL A 286 11.68 27.08 -22.66
CA VAL A 286 11.91 27.06 -24.13
C VAL A 286 10.66 27.48 -24.92
N GLN A 287 9.46 27.34 -24.35
CA GLN A 287 8.17 27.68 -25.00
C GLN A 287 8.02 27.12 -26.43
N SER A 288 8.56 25.93 -26.70
CA SER A 288 8.43 25.29 -28.02
C SER A 288 7.14 24.46 -28.11
N PRO A 289 6.49 24.41 -29.28
CA PRO A 289 5.25 23.64 -29.47
C PRO A 289 5.46 22.12 -29.28
N HIS A 290 6.65 21.61 -29.58
CA HIS A 290 6.98 20.19 -29.39
C HIS A 290 6.98 19.77 -27.91
N PHE A 291 7.52 20.62 -27.03
CA PHE A 291 7.53 20.33 -25.59
C PHE A 291 6.14 20.45 -24.97
N SER A 292 5.32 21.43 -25.41
CA SER A 292 3.94 21.56 -24.94
C SER A 292 3.08 20.31 -25.25
N ALA A 293 3.24 19.71 -26.43
CA ALA A 293 2.52 18.48 -26.77
C ALA A 293 2.93 17.30 -25.87
N ALA A 294 4.23 17.16 -25.58
CA ALA A 294 4.73 16.14 -24.66
C ALA A 294 4.20 16.35 -23.24
N CYS A 295 4.16 17.59 -22.74
CA CYS A 295 3.62 17.92 -21.41
C CYS A 295 2.16 17.46 -21.28
N ILE A 296 1.32 17.79 -22.27
CA ILE A 296 -0.10 17.41 -22.30
C ILE A 296 -0.24 15.89 -22.32
N PHE A 297 0.59 15.19 -23.10
CA PHE A 297 0.58 13.73 -23.14
C PHE A 297 0.89 13.11 -21.77
N PHE A 298 1.98 13.54 -21.12
CA PHE A 298 2.38 13.00 -19.82
C PHE A 298 1.35 13.32 -18.72
N ALA A 299 0.77 14.52 -18.73
CA ALA A 299 -0.28 14.92 -17.80
C ALA A 299 -1.55 14.08 -17.97
N ALA A 300 -2.00 13.85 -19.21
CA ALA A 300 -3.21 13.07 -19.49
C ALA A 300 -3.08 11.58 -19.14
N THR A 301 -1.89 11.00 -19.31
CA THR A 301 -1.68 9.56 -19.03
C THR A 301 -1.27 9.27 -17.59
N GLN A 302 -0.91 10.29 -16.80
CA GLN A 302 -0.50 10.16 -15.41
C GLN A 302 -1.51 9.37 -14.54
N PRO A 303 -2.80 9.74 -14.43
CA PRO A 303 -3.75 9.05 -13.56
C PRO A 303 -3.93 7.58 -13.95
N VAL A 304 -3.92 7.28 -15.26
CA VAL A 304 -4.00 5.91 -15.78
C VAL A 304 -2.81 5.07 -15.33
N ILE A 305 -1.60 5.58 -15.46
CA ILE A 305 -0.38 4.86 -15.08
C ILE A 305 -0.31 4.64 -13.58
N ARG A 306 -0.75 5.61 -12.77
CA ARG A 306 -0.88 5.44 -11.31
C ARG A 306 -1.84 4.31 -10.95
N ILE A 307 -3.00 4.25 -11.60
CA ILE A 307 -3.97 3.17 -11.39
C ILE A 307 -3.35 1.82 -11.79
N PHE A 308 -2.66 1.73 -12.92
CA PHE A 308 -1.97 0.51 -13.35
C PHE A 308 -0.88 0.07 -12.37
N ALA A 309 -0.01 0.98 -11.94
CA ALA A 309 1.02 0.70 -10.94
C ALA A 309 0.40 0.18 -9.64
N TYR A 310 -0.70 0.77 -9.21
CA TYR A 310 -1.45 0.31 -8.04
C TYR A 310 -2.04 -1.10 -8.23
N LEU A 311 -2.69 -1.38 -9.37
CA LEU A 311 -3.27 -2.67 -9.70
C LEU A 311 -2.21 -3.79 -9.78
N LEU A 312 -1.03 -3.51 -10.33
CA LEU A 312 0.09 -4.45 -10.38
C LEU A 312 0.51 -4.90 -8.97
N VAL A 313 0.53 -3.96 -8.02
CA VAL A 313 0.83 -4.28 -6.62
C VAL A 313 -0.27 -5.14 -6.00
N VAL A 314 -1.55 -4.79 -6.17
CA VAL A 314 -2.68 -5.57 -5.62
C VAL A 314 -2.72 -6.98 -6.20
N TYR A 315 -2.56 -7.11 -7.52
CA TYR A 315 -2.47 -8.40 -8.21
C TYR A 315 -1.35 -9.28 -7.62
N ARG A 316 -0.22 -8.68 -7.25
CA ARG A 316 0.90 -9.45 -6.66
C ARG A 316 0.69 -9.85 -5.22
N VAL A 317 0.11 -8.98 -4.40
CA VAL A 317 -0.25 -9.32 -3.03
C VAL A 317 -1.27 -10.47 -3.03
N THR A 318 -2.25 -10.43 -3.93
CA THR A 318 -3.31 -11.46 -4.00
C THR A 318 -2.83 -12.80 -4.56
N THR A 319 -1.81 -12.83 -5.43
CA THR A 319 -1.19 -14.08 -5.91
C THR A 319 -0.34 -14.81 -4.87
N GLY A 320 -0.27 -14.32 -3.62
CA GLY A 320 0.38 -15.01 -2.50
C GLY A 320 1.90 -15.00 -2.54
N ARG A 321 2.50 -14.25 -3.47
CA ARG A 321 3.94 -13.94 -3.53
C ARG A 321 4.24 -12.68 -2.72
N GLY A 322 3.59 -12.49 -1.57
CA GLY A 322 3.79 -11.32 -0.70
C GLY A 322 4.71 -11.63 0.48
N TRP A 323 5.43 -10.61 0.97
CA TRP A 323 6.15 -10.67 2.24
C TRP A 323 5.15 -10.91 3.38
N LYS A 324 5.31 -12.00 4.14
CA LYS A 324 4.48 -12.29 5.31
C LYS A 324 5.23 -11.88 6.58
N GLU A 325 4.52 -11.43 7.60
CA GLU A 325 5.14 -11.06 8.88
C GLU A 325 5.90 -12.24 9.51
N ASN A 326 5.36 -13.45 9.35
CA ASN A 326 6.02 -14.70 9.79
C ASN A 326 7.23 -15.08 8.92
N THR A 327 7.52 -14.35 7.84
CA THR A 327 8.74 -14.57 7.05
C THR A 327 9.95 -14.12 7.86
N GLU A 328 9.93 -12.97 8.52
CA GLU A 328 11.05 -12.56 9.39
C GLU A 328 11.27 -13.56 10.51
N GLU A 329 10.19 -14.03 11.15
CA GLU A 329 10.25 -14.99 12.26
C GLU A 329 10.68 -16.40 11.79
N LYS A 330 10.21 -16.87 10.63
CA LYS A 330 10.68 -18.14 10.05
C LYS A 330 12.13 -18.06 9.61
N LEU A 331 12.58 -16.89 9.15
CA LEU A 331 13.97 -16.68 8.74
C LEU A 331 14.90 -16.66 9.97
N THR A 332 14.49 -16.04 11.08
CA THR A 332 15.30 -16.02 12.31
C THR A 332 15.29 -17.36 13.04
N THR A 333 14.21 -18.13 12.99
CA THR A 333 14.11 -19.44 13.67
C THR A 333 14.81 -20.58 12.91
N LEU A 334 14.94 -20.50 11.59
CA LEU A 334 15.72 -21.47 10.80
C LEU A 334 17.21 -21.49 11.17
N GLU A 335 17.73 -20.40 11.73
CA GLU A 335 19.12 -20.26 12.16
C GLU A 335 19.45 -21.17 13.37
N TRP A 336 18.48 -21.43 14.25
CA TRP A 336 18.72 -22.11 15.53
C TRP A 336 18.84 -23.65 15.42
N ASN A 337 18.30 -24.27 14.37
CA ASN A 337 18.32 -25.74 14.26
C ASN A 337 19.59 -26.30 13.61
N ARG A 338 20.45 -25.45 13.03
CA ARG A 338 21.67 -25.93 12.32
C ARG A 338 22.79 -26.30 13.29
N GLU A 339 22.98 -25.55 14.37
CA GLU A 339 24.01 -25.85 15.38
C GLU A 339 23.76 -27.16 16.14
N ARG A 340 22.49 -27.57 16.29
CA ARG A 340 22.13 -28.78 17.03
C ARG A 340 22.36 -30.08 16.25
N LEU A 341 22.37 -30.02 14.91
CA LEU A 341 22.59 -31.18 14.06
C LEU A 341 24.08 -31.55 13.96
N GLU A 342 25.00 -30.58 13.99
CA GLU A 342 26.44 -30.87 13.95
C GLU A 342 26.97 -31.42 15.28
N THR A 343 26.46 -30.98 16.43
CA THR A 343 26.89 -31.49 17.74
C THR A 343 26.36 -32.90 18.06
N SER A 344 25.26 -33.34 17.44
CA SER A 344 24.69 -34.68 17.66
C SER A 344 25.38 -35.80 16.87
N GLN A 345 26.18 -35.48 15.85
CA GLN A 345 26.91 -36.47 15.02
C GLN A 345 28.37 -36.66 15.47
N LEU A 346 28.91 -35.76 16.29
CA LEU A 346 30.28 -35.83 16.80
C LEU A 346 30.59 -36.97 17.80
N PRO A 347 29.67 -37.48 18.64
CA PRO A 347 30.02 -38.58 19.55
C PRO A 347 30.13 -39.95 18.86
N VAL A 348 29.50 -40.17 17.69
CA VAL A 348 29.51 -41.50 17.04
C VAL A 348 30.78 -41.72 16.21
N VAL A 349 31.36 -40.68 15.62
CA VAL A 349 32.59 -40.81 14.81
C VAL A 349 33.82 -41.06 15.69
N ILE A 350 33.88 -40.47 16.89
CA ILE A 350 34.98 -40.73 17.83
C ILE A 350 34.94 -42.17 18.36
N SER A 351 33.75 -42.74 18.56
CA SER A 351 33.62 -44.16 18.94
C SER A 351 34.02 -45.16 17.83
N ARG A 352 33.96 -44.79 16.54
CA ARG A 352 34.43 -45.66 15.45
C ARG A 352 35.93 -45.54 15.20
N LEU A 353 36.54 -44.40 15.46
CA LEU A 353 38.00 -44.22 15.35
C LEU A 353 38.77 -44.88 16.50
N SER A 354 38.18 -44.99 17.69
CA SER A 354 38.78 -45.72 18.82
C SER A 354 38.88 -47.25 18.60
N VAL A 355 37.98 -47.85 17.81
CA VAL A 355 38.00 -49.30 17.56
C VAL A 355 39.07 -49.71 16.53
N HIS A 356 39.49 -48.81 15.65
CA HIS A 356 40.52 -49.13 14.64
C HIS A 356 41.97 -48.94 15.11
N ILE A 357 42.21 -48.27 16.24
CA ILE A 357 43.58 -48.10 16.76
C ILE A 357 44.00 -49.28 17.67
N SER A 358 43.04 -50.04 18.21
CA SER A 358 43.32 -51.19 19.09
C SER A 358 43.61 -52.51 18.37
N SER A 359 43.56 -52.58 17.03
CA SER A 359 43.88 -53.79 16.26
C SER A 359 45.21 -53.71 15.49
N ALA A 360 46.03 -52.69 15.77
CA ALA A 360 47.30 -52.44 15.09
C ALA A 360 48.51 -52.36 16.05
N ALA A 361 48.34 -52.77 17.31
CA ALA A 361 49.40 -53.02 18.28
C ALA A 361 49.24 -54.44 18.79
#